data_AF-A0A1A9BG17-F1
#
_entry.id   AF-A0A1A9BG17-F1
#
_cell.length_a   1.000
_cell.length_b   1.000
_cell.length_c   1.000
_cell.angle_alpha   90.00
_cell.angle_beta   90.00
_cell.angle_gamma   90.00
#
_symmetry.space_group_name_H-M   'P 1'
#
loop_
_entity.id
_entity.type
_entity.pdbx_description
1 polymer ?
#
loop_
_entity_poly.entity_id
_entity_poly.type
_entity_poly.pdbx_seq_one_letter_code
_entity_poly.pdbx_strand_id
1 'polypeptide(L)'
;MSDDENWTGGFYELCLVLGAADDATVDRALRSLWRVAGVHGCHVRRADGSGFAAAEPGVAALHEHGHLLATLTLPSGARVVCGGFLFRYEDVDTLEFYLPLGALARVDDRIGGYPFDESSGAESLSWRGALDRWLAAVAVAVHGEVPIHRALIGFEVDEGHDVTAGRRYAAVVTPGVDGVEYRPADA
;
A
#
# COMPACT_ATOMS: atom_id res chain seq x y z
N MET A 1 1.50 -14.47 9.03
CA MET A 1 1.36 -13.36 10.00
C MET A 1 2.34 -13.48 11.16
N SER A 2 2.43 -14.60 11.87
CA SER A 2 3.29 -14.77 13.06
C SER A 2 4.77 -15.06 12.80
N ASP A 3 5.14 -15.36 11.55
CA ASP A 3 6.54 -15.50 11.17
C ASP A 3 7.10 -14.09 10.89
N ASP A 4 8.05 -13.67 11.72
CA ASP A 4 8.63 -12.32 11.74
C ASP A 4 9.38 -12.01 10.44
N GLU A 5 9.91 -13.01 9.74
CA GLU A 5 10.60 -12.81 8.45
C GLU A 5 9.69 -12.16 7.41
N ASN A 6 8.38 -12.39 7.50
CA ASN A 6 7.42 -11.74 6.62
C ASN A 6 7.45 -10.21 6.71
N TRP A 7 7.84 -9.62 7.84
CA TRP A 7 7.73 -8.18 8.09
C TRP A 7 9.09 -7.46 7.97
N THR A 8 10.05 -8.07 7.28
CA THR A 8 11.40 -7.54 7.09
C THR A 8 11.58 -6.88 5.72
N GLY A 9 12.67 -6.13 5.54
CA GLY A 9 13.08 -5.58 4.24
C GLY A 9 12.35 -4.32 3.79
N GLY A 10 11.52 -3.70 4.65
CA GLY A 10 10.72 -2.53 4.28
C GLY A 10 9.43 -2.91 3.55
N PHE A 11 8.81 -1.92 2.91
CA PHE A 11 7.44 -2.04 2.42
C PHE A 11 7.29 -1.57 0.97
N TYR A 12 6.55 -2.36 0.18
CA TYR A 12 6.01 -1.91 -1.09
C TYR A 12 4.58 -1.42 -0.90
N GLU A 13 4.31 -0.20 -1.31
CA GLU A 13 3.20 0.57 -0.78
C GLU A 13 2.31 1.13 -1.88
N LEU A 14 1.06 1.36 -1.50
CA LEU A 14 0.10 2.21 -2.16
C LEU A 14 -0.30 3.30 -1.14
N CYS A 15 0.09 4.52 -1.42
CA CYS A 15 -0.23 5.71 -0.64
C CYS A 15 -1.40 6.45 -1.32
N LEU A 16 -2.54 6.56 -0.63
CA LEU A 16 -3.75 7.23 -1.10
C LEU A 16 -3.90 8.58 -0.40
N VAL A 17 -3.75 9.68 -1.13
CA VAL A 17 -3.97 11.02 -0.60
C VAL A 17 -5.46 11.36 -0.68
N LEU A 18 -6.15 11.41 0.46
CA LEU A 18 -7.60 11.56 0.53
C LEU A 18 -8.04 13.03 0.55
N GLY A 19 -7.15 13.95 0.92
CA GLY A 19 -7.43 15.38 1.02
C GLY A 19 -7.61 15.81 2.47
N ALA A 20 -8.48 16.81 2.71
CA ALA A 20 -8.67 17.36 4.05
C ALA A 20 -9.11 16.30 5.07
N ALA A 21 -8.64 16.45 6.31
CA ALA A 21 -8.90 15.54 7.41
C ALA A 21 -10.40 15.25 7.60
N ASP A 22 -10.79 13.99 7.43
CA ASP A 22 -12.18 13.53 7.58
C ASP A 22 -12.21 12.01 7.83
N ASP A 23 -12.40 11.64 9.10
CA ASP A 23 -12.47 10.25 9.55
C ASP A 23 -13.56 9.44 8.83
N ALA A 24 -14.67 10.06 8.42
CA ALA A 24 -15.71 9.36 7.68
C ALA A 24 -15.25 9.03 6.25
N THR A 25 -14.43 9.89 5.66
CA THR A 25 -13.78 9.63 4.36
C THR A 25 -12.70 8.55 4.50
N VAL A 26 -11.87 8.60 5.55
CA VAL A 26 -10.88 7.55 5.85
C VAL A 26 -11.55 6.19 6.03
N ASP A 27 -12.63 6.10 6.82
CA ASP A 27 -13.31 4.82 7.08
C ASP A 27 -13.89 4.21 5.80
N ARG A 28 -14.51 5.03 4.93
CA ARG A 28 -14.99 4.59 3.61
C ARG A 28 -13.83 4.14 2.72
N ALA A 29 -12.73 4.89 2.68
CA ALA A 29 -11.57 4.57 1.86
C ALA A 29 -10.93 3.25 2.29
N LEU A 30 -10.72 3.05 3.60
CA LEU A 30 -10.17 1.81 4.17
C LEU A 30 -11.04 0.60 3.84
N ARG A 31 -12.37 0.69 4.02
CA ARG A 31 -13.29 -0.40 3.71
C ARG A 31 -13.31 -0.72 2.22
N SER A 32 -13.28 0.31 1.37
CA SER A 32 -13.21 0.15 -0.09
C SER A 32 -11.90 -0.55 -0.46
N LEU A 33 -10.77 -0.04 0.02
CA LEU A 33 -9.43 -0.61 -0.17
C LEU A 33 -9.36 -2.08 0.24
N TRP A 34 -9.77 -2.41 1.47
CA TRP A 34 -9.74 -3.80 1.97
C TRP A 34 -10.53 -4.74 1.05
N ARG A 35 -11.70 -4.31 0.60
CA ARG A 35 -12.56 -5.11 -0.27
C ARG A 35 -11.98 -5.25 -1.67
N VAL A 36 -11.55 -4.16 -2.32
CA VAL A 36 -11.09 -4.20 -3.72
C VAL A 36 -9.72 -4.87 -3.86
N ALA A 37 -8.85 -4.74 -2.85
CA ALA A 37 -7.57 -5.44 -2.81
C ALA A 37 -7.71 -6.93 -2.41
N GLY A 38 -8.92 -7.39 -2.06
CA GLY A 38 -9.17 -8.77 -1.65
C GLY A 38 -8.51 -9.13 -0.32
N VAL A 39 -8.47 -8.19 0.61
CA VAL A 39 -7.89 -8.40 1.94
C VAL A 39 -8.79 -9.31 2.78
N HIS A 40 -8.16 -10.25 3.47
CA HIS A 40 -8.77 -11.25 4.31
C HIS A 40 -8.34 -11.07 5.77
N GLY A 41 -9.33 -10.89 6.64
CA GLY A 41 -9.15 -10.62 8.05
C GLY A 41 -8.70 -9.18 8.31
N CYS A 42 -8.67 -8.83 9.59
CA CYS A 42 -8.14 -7.57 10.09
C CYS A 42 -7.71 -7.82 11.53
N HIS A 43 -6.45 -7.50 11.82
CA HIS A 43 -5.84 -7.80 13.10
C HIS A 43 -4.96 -6.66 13.56
N VAL A 44 -4.75 -6.61 14.86
CA VAL A 44 -3.84 -5.65 15.51
C VAL A 44 -2.82 -6.42 16.32
N ARG A 45 -1.62 -5.87 16.46
CA ARG A 45 -0.59 -6.46 17.33
C ARG A 45 -1.01 -6.27 18.77
N ARG A 46 -0.96 -7.33 19.58
CA ARG A 46 -1.26 -7.23 21.01
C ARG A 46 -0.16 -6.43 21.71
N ALA A 47 -0.57 -5.57 22.63
CA ALA A 47 0.35 -4.72 23.40
C ALA A 47 1.34 -5.53 24.26
N ASP A 48 0.97 -6.75 24.66
CA ASP A 48 1.82 -7.68 25.43
C ASP A 48 2.82 -8.47 24.56
N GLY A 49 2.82 -8.26 23.24
CA GLY A 49 3.66 -8.98 22.30
C GLY A 49 3.24 -10.43 22.01
N SER A 50 2.13 -10.92 22.57
CA SER A 50 1.67 -12.32 22.42
C SER A 50 1.04 -12.64 21.05
N GLY A 51 1.36 -11.87 20.01
CA GLY A 51 0.86 -12.04 18.65
C GLY A 51 -0.23 -11.05 18.27
N PHE A 52 -1.31 -11.54 17.67
CA PHE A 52 -2.34 -10.72 17.01
C PHE A 52 -3.74 -10.99 17.57
N ALA A 53 -4.56 -9.94 17.64
CA ALA A 53 -5.99 -10.04 17.96
C ALA A 53 -6.81 -9.61 16.74
N ALA A 54 -7.97 -10.24 16.52
CA ALA A 54 -8.91 -9.79 15.50
C ALA A 54 -9.44 -8.39 15.85
N ALA A 55 -9.62 -7.56 14.82
CA ALA A 55 -10.16 -6.22 14.92
C ALA A 55 -11.15 -5.98 13.77
N GLU A 56 -12.09 -5.06 13.96
CA GLU A 56 -12.90 -4.56 12.85
C GLU A 56 -12.11 -3.53 12.06
N PRO A 57 -12.10 -3.59 10.71
CA PRO A 57 -11.45 -2.56 9.92
C PRO A 57 -12.19 -1.24 10.10
N GLY A 58 -11.47 -0.19 10.48
CA GLY A 58 -12.02 1.15 10.61
C GLY A 58 -11.00 2.18 11.09
N VAL A 59 -11.35 3.45 10.91
CA VAL A 59 -10.50 4.59 11.32
C VAL A 59 -10.23 4.61 12.82
N ALA A 60 -11.20 4.20 13.65
CA ALA A 60 -11.01 4.10 15.10
C ALA A 60 -9.89 3.11 15.47
N ALA A 61 -9.85 1.95 14.80
CA ALA A 61 -8.82 0.95 15.04
C ALA A 61 -7.44 1.41 14.54
N LEU A 62 -7.39 2.20 13.45
CA LEU A 62 -6.16 2.85 12.99
C LEU A 62 -5.65 3.87 14.03
N HIS A 63 -6.52 4.69 14.60
CA HIS A 63 -6.13 5.62 15.66
C HIS A 63 -5.66 4.92 16.94
N GLU A 64 -6.31 3.83 17.33
CA GLU A 64 -5.98 3.11 18.56
C GLU A 64 -4.68 2.30 18.43
N HIS A 65 -4.46 1.65 17.28
CA HIS A 65 -3.41 0.65 17.12
C HIS A 65 -2.32 1.04 16.12
N GLY A 66 -2.48 2.15 15.40
CA GLY A 66 -1.59 2.63 14.34
C GLY A 66 -1.73 1.82 13.06
N HIS A 67 -1.56 0.49 13.14
CA HIS A 67 -1.56 -0.41 12.00
C HIS A 67 -2.66 -1.46 12.08
N LEU A 68 -3.32 -1.70 10.95
CA LEU A 68 -4.15 -2.87 10.72
C LEU A 68 -3.38 -3.88 9.87
N LEU A 69 -3.41 -5.14 10.28
CA LEU A 69 -2.62 -6.22 9.70
C LEU A 69 -3.55 -7.32 9.18
N ALA A 70 -3.25 -7.84 8.00
CA ALA A 70 -4.10 -8.82 7.35
C ALA A 70 -3.30 -9.72 6.40
N THR A 71 -4.03 -10.47 5.59
CA THR A 71 -3.48 -11.25 4.48
C THR A 71 -4.27 -10.97 3.22
N LEU A 72 -3.67 -11.15 2.05
CA LEU A 72 -4.39 -11.13 0.79
C LEU A 72 -3.84 -12.16 -0.17
N THR A 73 -4.55 -12.36 -1.28
CA THR A 73 -4.09 -13.16 -2.41
C THR A 73 -3.68 -12.22 -3.54
N LEU A 74 -2.41 -12.24 -3.91
CA LEU A 74 -1.87 -11.47 -5.03
C LEU A 74 -2.49 -11.94 -6.35
N PRO A 75 -2.42 -11.13 -7.44
CA PRO A 75 -2.86 -11.56 -8.77
C PRO A 75 -2.18 -12.85 -9.27
N SER A 76 -0.98 -13.17 -8.77
CA SER A 76 -0.27 -14.43 -9.05
C SER A 76 -0.91 -15.65 -8.38
N GLY A 77 -1.88 -15.46 -7.47
CA GLY A 77 -2.45 -16.50 -6.63
C GLY A 77 -1.70 -16.75 -5.33
N ALA A 78 -0.54 -16.10 -5.13
CA ALA A 78 0.25 -16.25 -3.90
C ALA A 78 -0.40 -15.51 -2.73
N ARG A 79 -0.37 -16.10 -1.53
CA ARG A 79 -0.88 -15.47 -0.31
C ARG A 79 0.26 -14.78 0.44
N VAL A 80 0.08 -13.51 0.76
CA VAL A 80 1.06 -12.71 1.51
C VAL A 80 0.39 -11.98 2.67
N VAL A 81 1.19 -11.54 3.65
CA VAL A 81 0.72 -10.58 4.65
C VAL A 81 0.68 -9.19 4.05
N CYS A 82 -0.20 -8.35 4.58
CA CYS A 82 -0.29 -6.94 4.24
C CYS A 82 -0.66 -6.13 5.49
N GLY A 83 -0.59 -4.81 5.38
CA GLY A 83 -1.17 -3.94 6.39
C GLY A 83 -1.55 -2.59 5.83
N GLY A 84 -2.05 -1.73 6.71
CA GLY A 84 -2.30 -0.34 6.39
C GLY A 84 -2.28 0.52 7.65
N PHE A 85 -1.99 1.79 7.45
CA PHE A 85 -1.97 2.80 8.50
C PHE A 85 -2.51 4.13 7.97
N LEU A 86 -2.90 5.01 8.89
CA LEU A 86 -3.31 6.38 8.58
C LEU A 86 -2.20 7.33 8.98
N PHE A 87 -1.82 8.22 8.07
CA PHE A 87 -0.97 9.36 8.33
C PHE A 87 -1.76 10.64 8.13
N ARG A 88 -1.65 11.59 9.07
CA ARG A 88 -2.28 12.91 8.99
C ARG A 88 -1.21 13.97 9.18
N TYR A 89 -0.96 14.78 8.15
CA TYR A 89 0.02 15.86 8.17
C TYR A 89 -0.60 17.14 7.61
N GLU A 90 -0.44 18.25 8.33
CA GLU A 90 -1.01 19.56 7.96
C GLU A 90 -2.50 19.49 7.52
N ASP A 91 -3.31 18.75 8.29
CA ASP A 91 -4.73 18.50 8.02
C ASP A 91 -5.05 17.76 6.70
N VAL A 92 -4.07 17.05 6.13
CA VAL A 92 -4.25 16.14 5.00
C VAL A 92 -4.21 14.69 5.48
N ASP A 93 -5.24 13.93 5.13
CA ASP A 93 -5.30 12.48 5.37
C ASP A 93 -4.67 11.70 4.22
N THR A 94 -3.76 10.82 4.59
CA THR A 94 -3.11 9.86 3.71
C THR A 94 -3.30 8.45 4.27
N LEU A 95 -3.96 7.60 3.50
CA LEU A 95 -4.17 6.19 3.84
C LEU A 95 -3.14 5.34 3.09
N GLU A 96 -2.33 4.63 3.84
CA GLU A 96 -1.29 3.77 3.28
C GLU A 96 -1.67 2.30 3.39
N PHE A 97 -1.41 1.58 2.30
CA PHE A 97 -1.55 0.15 2.17
C PHE A 97 -0.21 -0.45 1.80
N TYR A 98 0.26 -1.45 2.53
CA TYR A 98 1.60 -1.97 2.36
C TYR A 98 1.69 -3.48 2.29
N LEU A 99 2.65 -3.92 1.48
CA LEU A 99 3.10 -5.30 1.30
C LEU A 99 4.56 -5.39 1.75
N PRO A 100 4.86 -6.09 2.85
CA PRO A 100 6.23 -6.25 3.29
C PRO A 100 7.11 -6.97 2.27
N LEU A 101 8.31 -6.46 2.01
CA LEU A 101 9.23 -7.06 1.03
C LEU A 101 9.65 -8.47 1.46
N GLY A 102 9.84 -8.73 2.75
CA GLY A 102 10.14 -10.07 3.25
C GLY A 102 9.07 -11.10 2.91
N ALA A 103 7.80 -10.72 2.89
CA ALA A 103 6.71 -11.59 2.45
C ALA A 103 6.68 -11.76 0.92
N LEU A 104 6.98 -10.68 0.17
CA LEU A 104 7.03 -10.71 -1.28
C LEU A 104 8.22 -11.52 -1.82
N ALA A 105 9.39 -11.43 -1.19
CA ALA A 105 10.58 -12.19 -1.57
C ALA A 105 10.41 -13.71 -1.44
N ARG A 106 9.48 -14.18 -0.61
CA ARG A 106 9.16 -15.62 -0.50
C ARG A 106 8.35 -16.16 -1.67
N VAL A 107 7.73 -15.27 -2.44
CA VAL A 107 6.89 -15.64 -3.60
C VAL A 107 7.58 -15.29 -4.92
N ASP A 108 8.55 -14.38 -4.90
CA ASP A 108 9.35 -13.98 -6.05
C ASP A 108 10.78 -13.61 -5.60
N ASP A 109 11.73 -14.50 -5.84
CA ASP A 109 13.13 -14.35 -5.41
C ASP A 109 13.81 -13.09 -5.98
N ARG A 110 13.28 -12.53 -7.08
CA ARG A 110 13.79 -11.29 -7.69
C ARG A 110 13.65 -10.06 -6.78
N ILE A 111 12.88 -10.16 -5.69
CA ILE A 111 12.60 -9.05 -4.77
C ILE A 111 13.66 -8.98 -3.65
N GLY A 112 14.38 -10.07 -3.37
CA GLY A 112 15.13 -10.24 -2.12
C GLY A 112 16.19 -9.16 -1.80
N GLY A 113 16.76 -8.49 -2.80
CA GLY A 113 17.73 -7.40 -2.62
C GLY A 113 17.21 -5.99 -2.91
N TYR A 114 15.93 -5.85 -3.28
CA TYR A 114 15.33 -4.55 -3.60
C TYR A 114 15.12 -3.69 -2.34
N PRO A 115 15.32 -2.35 -2.38
CA PRO A 115 15.86 -1.54 -3.48
C PRO A 115 17.38 -1.31 -3.40
N PHE A 116 18.14 -2.19 -2.73
CA PHE A 116 19.52 -1.92 -2.34
C PHE A 116 20.59 -2.62 -3.20
N ASP A 117 20.20 -3.51 -4.10
CA ASP A 117 21.11 -4.26 -4.96
C ASP A 117 21.22 -3.69 -6.39
N GLU A 118 22.06 -4.33 -7.22
CA GLU A 118 22.29 -3.91 -8.61
C GLU A 118 21.06 -4.09 -9.51
N SER A 119 20.11 -4.95 -9.12
CA SER A 119 18.87 -5.22 -9.86
C SER A 119 17.75 -4.22 -9.55
N SER A 120 17.99 -3.30 -8.62
CA SER A 120 16.97 -2.40 -8.06
C SER A 120 16.57 -1.24 -8.97
N GLY A 121 17.32 -1.00 -10.05
CA GLY A 121 16.96 -0.05 -11.10
C GLY A 121 15.91 -0.61 -12.07
N ALA A 122 16.02 -0.29 -13.35
CA ALA A 122 15.03 -0.66 -14.37
C ALA A 122 14.76 -2.18 -14.47
N GLU A 123 15.67 -3.03 -14.02
CA GLU A 123 15.46 -4.48 -13.95
C GLU A 123 14.35 -4.88 -12.96
N SER A 124 14.18 -4.12 -11.87
CA SER A 124 13.09 -4.31 -10.89
C SER A 124 11.71 -4.18 -11.53
N LEU A 125 11.57 -3.43 -12.63
CA LEU A 125 10.33 -3.30 -13.40
C LEU A 125 9.81 -4.64 -13.94
N SER A 126 10.69 -5.64 -14.10
CA SER A 126 10.33 -6.98 -14.54
C SER A 126 9.41 -7.73 -13.56
N TRP A 127 9.42 -7.35 -12.28
CA TRP A 127 8.50 -7.89 -11.27
C TRP A 127 7.53 -6.81 -10.78
N ARG A 128 8.03 -5.62 -10.42
CA ARG A 128 7.21 -4.60 -9.78
C ARG A 128 6.21 -3.96 -10.72
N GLY A 129 6.47 -3.93 -12.03
CA GLY A 129 5.53 -3.35 -13.00
C GLY A 129 4.16 -4.05 -13.01
N ALA A 130 4.09 -5.36 -12.75
CA ALA A 130 2.82 -6.07 -12.60
C ALA A 130 2.13 -5.72 -11.26
N LEU A 131 2.92 -5.58 -10.19
CA LEU A 131 2.43 -5.17 -8.88
C LEU A 131 1.89 -3.73 -8.92
N ASP A 132 2.60 -2.81 -9.58
CA ASP A 132 2.20 -1.42 -9.77
C ASP A 132 0.87 -1.30 -10.48
N ARG A 133 0.67 -2.06 -11.56
CA ARG A 133 -0.60 -2.05 -12.30
C ARG A 133 -1.76 -2.56 -11.46
N TRP A 134 -1.52 -3.56 -10.62
CA TRP A 134 -2.55 -4.07 -9.72
C TRP A 134 -2.88 -3.05 -8.62
N LEU A 135 -1.88 -2.46 -7.97
CA LEU A 135 -2.09 -1.40 -6.97
C LEU A 135 -2.75 -0.16 -7.59
N ALA A 136 -2.43 0.18 -8.84
CA ALA A 136 -3.09 1.25 -9.57
C ALA A 136 -4.56 0.92 -9.84
N ALA A 137 -4.89 -0.32 -10.21
CA ALA A 137 -6.28 -0.75 -10.38
C ALA A 137 -7.05 -0.71 -9.05
N VAL A 138 -6.42 -1.06 -7.94
CA VAL A 138 -6.96 -0.88 -6.59
C VAL A 138 -7.25 0.59 -6.30
N ALA A 139 -6.30 1.49 -6.55
CA ALA A 139 -6.48 2.93 -6.35
C ALA A 139 -7.62 3.51 -7.20
N VAL A 140 -7.72 3.10 -8.48
CA VAL A 140 -8.82 3.48 -9.38
C VAL A 140 -10.17 3.01 -8.83
N ALA A 141 -10.24 1.77 -8.33
CA ALA A 141 -11.47 1.23 -7.76
C ALA A 141 -11.89 1.96 -6.48
N VAL A 142 -10.94 2.27 -5.60
CA VAL A 142 -11.20 3.11 -4.40
C VAL A 142 -11.69 4.49 -4.82
N HIS A 143 -11.05 5.11 -5.80
CA HIS A 143 -11.43 6.43 -6.31
C HIS A 143 -12.89 6.49 -6.78
N GLY A 144 -13.40 5.41 -7.37
CA GLY A 144 -14.79 5.29 -7.80
C GLY A 144 -15.82 5.36 -6.67
N GLU A 145 -15.40 5.16 -5.42
CA GLU A 145 -16.26 5.21 -4.23
C GLU A 145 -15.92 6.38 -3.30
N VAL A 146 -14.63 6.73 -3.23
CA VAL A 146 -14.10 7.80 -2.39
C VAL A 146 -13.11 8.61 -3.21
N PRO A 147 -13.39 9.89 -3.52
CA PRO A 147 -12.46 10.73 -4.24
C PRO A 147 -11.08 10.75 -3.55
N ILE A 148 -10.03 10.64 -4.35
CA ILE A 148 -8.64 10.76 -3.92
C ILE A 148 -8.03 11.92 -4.71
N HIS A 149 -7.03 12.59 -4.16
CA HIS A 149 -6.30 13.63 -4.88
C HIS A 149 -5.22 13.04 -5.78
N ARG A 150 -4.55 11.98 -5.32
CA ARG A 150 -3.59 11.17 -6.07
C ARG A 150 -3.32 9.88 -5.31
N ALA A 151 -2.71 8.92 -6.00
CA ALA A 151 -2.04 7.80 -5.36
C ALA A 151 -0.60 7.65 -5.84
N LEU A 152 0.25 7.16 -4.95
CA LEU A 152 1.66 6.87 -5.18
C LEU A 152 1.90 5.39 -4.89
N ILE A 153 2.72 4.75 -5.70
CA ILE A 153 3.00 3.32 -5.61
C ILE A 153 4.50 3.09 -5.71
N GLY A 154 5.10 2.41 -4.74
CA GLY A 154 6.53 2.12 -4.76
C GLY A 154 7.06 1.66 -3.40
N PHE A 155 8.39 1.64 -3.26
CA PHE A 155 9.04 1.38 -1.98
C PHE A 155 8.97 2.59 -1.07
N GLU A 156 8.40 2.42 0.12
CA GLU A 156 8.35 3.44 1.19
C GLU A 156 8.00 4.84 0.64
N VAL A 157 6.84 4.94 -0.01
CA VAL A 157 6.39 6.16 -0.70
C VAL A 157 5.44 6.96 0.18
N ASP A 158 5.74 8.24 0.36
CA ASP A 158 4.88 9.17 1.10
C ASP A 158 4.25 10.22 0.17
N GLU A 159 3.37 11.07 0.70
CA GLU A 159 2.77 12.16 -0.08
C GLU A 159 3.81 13.15 -0.65
N GLY A 160 4.97 13.32 0.00
CA GLY A 160 6.02 14.25 -0.42
C GLY A 160 6.87 13.73 -1.57
N HIS A 161 6.71 12.46 -1.97
CA HIS A 161 7.59 11.79 -2.92
C HIS A 161 7.67 12.55 -4.27
N ASP A 162 8.89 12.91 -4.67
CA ASP A 162 9.13 13.61 -5.93
C ASP A 162 8.99 12.65 -7.11
N VAL A 163 7.91 12.85 -7.87
CA VAL A 163 7.59 12.09 -9.08
C VAL A 163 7.84 12.88 -10.37
N THR A 164 8.55 14.01 -10.26
CA THR A 164 8.88 14.91 -11.38
C THR A 164 10.34 14.85 -11.81
N ALA A 165 11.21 14.24 -10.99
CA ALA A 165 12.60 13.98 -11.33
C ALA A 165 12.74 13.05 -12.56
N GLY A 166 13.88 13.15 -13.27
CA GLY A 166 14.12 12.44 -14.54
C GLY A 166 14.19 10.90 -14.45
N ARG A 167 14.11 10.32 -13.25
CA ARG A 167 13.90 8.89 -12.99
C ARG A 167 12.85 8.76 -11.89
N ARG A 168 11.81 7.98 -12.14
CA ARG A 168 10.68 7.79 -11.23
C ARG A 168 10.67 6.35 -10.76
N TYR A 169 11.03 6.17 -9.50
CA TYR A 169 10.93 4.87 -8.83
C TYR A 169 9.49 4.57 -8.41
N ALA A 170 8.66 5.61 -8.20
CA ALA A 170 7.24 5.47 -7.88
C ALA A 170 6.36 5.62 -9.13
N ALA A 171 5.31 4.80 -9.20
CA ALA A 171 4.20 5.00 -10.13
C ALA A 171 3.15 5.93 -9.53
N VAL A 172 2.39 6.62 -10.37
CA VAL A 172 1.44 7.66 -9.95
C VAL A 172 0.07 7.39 -10.55
N VAL A 173 -0.97 7.56 -9.74
CA VAL A 173 -2.36 7.61 -10.19
C VAL A 173 -2.89 9.00 -9.89
N THR A 174 -3.43 9.69 -10.88
CA THR A 174 -3.98 11.05 -10.71
C THR A 174 -5.35 11.14 -11.37
N PRO A 175 -6.41 11.47 -10.62
CA PRO A 175 -7.70 11.80 -11.21
C PRO A 175 -7.60 13.05 -12.08
N GLY A 176 -8.19 13.00 -13.27
CA GLY A 176 -8.27 14.10 -14.22
C GLY A 176 -9.69 14.27 -14.76
N VAL A 177 -9.85 15.27 -15.64
CA VAL A 177 -11.16 15.65 -16.20
C VAL A 177 -11.80 14.51 -17.02
N ASP A 178 -10.96 13.69 -17.67
CA ASP A 178 -11.39 12.60 -18.55
C ASP A 178 -11.32 11.21 -17.88
N GLY A 179 -11.12 11.16 -16.56
CA GLY A 179 -10.97 9.93 -15.79
C GLY A 179 -9.64 9.84 -15.06
N VAL A 180 -9.27 8.63 -14.64
CA VAL A 180 -8.05 8.41 -13.85
C VAL A 180 -6.86 8.11 -14.75
N GLU A 181 -5.80 8.91 -14.63
CA GLU A 181 -4.53 8.72 -15.34
C GLU A 181 -3.58 7.87 -14.50
N TYR A 182 -3.04 6.80 -15.08
CA TYR A 182 -1.94 6.01 -14.50
C TYR A 182 -0.64 6.32 -15.24
N ARG A 183 0.38 6.76 -14.49
CA ARG A 183 1.73 6.98 -14.98
C ARG A 183 2.65 5.94 -14.33
N PRO A 184 3.22 5.00 -15.10
CA PRO A 184 4.10 3.98 -14.55
C PRO A 184 5.43 4.60 -14.08
N ALA A 185 6.07 3.91 -13.14
CA ALA A 185 7.46 4.12 -12.82
C ALA A 185 8.36 3.74 -14.01
N ASP A 186 9.53 4.36 -14.12
CA ASP A 186 10.42 4.22 -15.29
C ASP A 186 11.88 3.90 -14.93
N ALA A 187 12.22 3.78 -13.65
CA ALA A 187 13.56 3.45 -13.17
C ALA A 187 13.54 2.60 -11.91
#